data_AF-A0A811TCA1-F1
#
_entry.id   AF-A0A811TCA1-F1
#
_cell.length_a   1.000
_cell.length_b   1.000
_cell.length_c   1.000
_cell.angle_alpha   90.00
_cell.angle_beta   90.00
_cell.angle_gamma   90.00
#
_symmetry.space_group_name_H-M   'P 1'
#
loop_
_entity.id
_entity.type
_entity.pdbx_description
1 polymer ?
#
loop_
_entity_poly.entity_id
_entity_poly.type
_entity_poly.pdbx_seq_one_letter_code
_entity_poly.pdbx_strand_id
1 'polypeptide(L)'
;MFLSKIDSMYVKHTSKRICQGDILRKIDVIVWNIKDTSNEYEISEANLPYIIVITQDCDLEWDFNNRSEPATVKHDKYLQTILVCPAYNAEEFKAGDHLKSNGLKMNEWNGNGYKQIKQQNHARFHFLEQNQALQVPHLIVDFKHYYTIPRDVLYKMHAEHYLATFNKLFRESLSQRFSNYLSRIGLPELKKRIDSESTLSIASPSVASPPHVFDKSQCDEEQ
;
A
#
# COMPACT_ATOMS: atom_id res chain seq x y z
N MET A 1 8.42 -28.86 6.60
CA MET A 1 7.77 -27.55 6.40
C MET A 1 6.53 -27.52 7.28
N PHE A 2 6.48 -26.67 8.31
CA PHE A 2 5.26 -26.57 9.14
C PHE A 2 4.20 -25.81 8.34
N LEU A 3 3.11 -26.49 8.00
CA LEU A 3 1.95 -25.86 7.38
C LEU A 3 1.25 -25.01 8.44
N SER A 4 1.04 -23.73 8.13
CA SER A 4 0.20 -22.86 8.95
C SER A 4 -1.22 -23.44 9.01
N LYS A 5 -1.85 -23.41 10.19
CA LYS A 5 -3.26 -23.81 10.37
C LYS A 5 -4.26 -22.76 9.87
N ILE A 6 -3.77 -21.69 9.23
CA ILE A 6 -4.60 -20.61 8.68
C ILE A 6 -5.09 -21.05 7.30
N ASP A 7 -6.39 -21.24 7.19
CA ASP A 7 -7.11 -21.68 5.99
C ASP A 7 -7.90 -20.54 5.30
N SER A 8 -8.09 -19.41 5.98
CA SER A 8 -8.83 -18.25 5.45
C SER A 8 -8.09 -16.92 5.64
N MET A 9 -8.34 -15.99 4.72
CA MET A 9 -7.85 -14.60 4.80
C MET A 9 -8.52 -13.82 5.93
N TYR A 10 -9.80 -14.11 6.18
CA TYR A 10 -10.65 -13.36 7.08
C TYR A 10 -11.26 -14.26 8.15
N VAL A 11 -11.49 -13.68 9.31
CA VAL A 11 -12.19 -14.28 10.45
C VAL A 11 -13.17 -13.27 11.02
N LYS A 12 -14.19 -13.77 11.74
CA LYS A 12 -14.94 -12.95 12.70
C LYS A 12 -14.38 -13.20 14.07
N HIS A 13 -14.14 -12.14 14.83
CA HIS A 13 -13.81 -12.25 16.24
C HIS A 13 -14.96 -11.74 17.11
N THR A 14 -15.00 -12.22 18.35
CA THR A 14 -15.93 -11.75 19.39
C THR A 14 -15.31 -10.72 20.33
N SER A 15 -14.13 -10.19 19.96
CA SER A 15 -13.42 -9.16 20.73
C SER A 15 -14.28 -7.91 20.93
N LYS A 16 -14.27 -7.37 22.15
CA LYS A 16 -14.88 -6.07 22.48
C LYS A 16 -13.98 -4.89 22.12
N ARG A 17 -12.72 -5.14 21.74
CA ARG A 17 -11.76 -4.13 21.31
C ARG A 17 -11.65 -4.11 19.80
N ILE A 18 -11.32 -2.94 19.27
CA ILE A 18 -10.85 -2.80 17.90
C ILE A 18 -9.53 -3.56 17.77
N CYS A 19 -9.40 -4.35 16.72
CA CYS A 19 -8.19 -5.12 16.43
C CYS A 19 -7.53 -4.62 15.14
N GLN A 20 -6.22 -4.81 15.06
CA GLN A 20 -5.52 -4.54 13.81
C GLN A 20 -6.06 -5.47 12.72
N GLY A 21 -6.31 -4.91 11.53
CA GLY A 21 -6.91 -5.63 10.41
C GLY A 21 -8.43 -5.72 10.45
N ASP A 22 -9.10 -5.06 11.40
CA ASP A 22 -10.55 -4.93 11.35
C ASP A 22 -10.97 -4.18 10.09
N ILE A 23 -11.99 -4.72 9.40
CA ILE A 23 -12.62 -4.14 8.23
C ILE A 23 -13.96 -3.58 8.69
N LEU A 24 -14.13 -2.26 8.55
CA LEU A 24 -15.40 -1.57 8.79
C LEU A 24 -15.91 -1.01 7.47
N ARG A 25 -17.23 -0.92 7.32
CA ARG A 25 -17.89 -0.41 6.11
C ARG A 25 -18.67 0.87 6.39
N LYS A 26 -18.87 1.71 5.36
CA LYS A 26 -19.67 2.93 5.41
C LYS A 26 -19.24 3.86 6.55
N ILE A 27 -18.00 4.30 6.52
CA ILE A 27 -17.45 5.18 7.55
C ILE A 27 -17.32 6.58 6.96
N ASP A 28 -17.93 7.56 7.62
CA ASP A 28 -17.72 8.96 7.30
C ASP A 28 -16.56 9.50 8.15
N VAL A 29 -15.64 10.22 7.50
CA VAL A 29 -14.53 10.88 8.17
C VAL A 29 -14.59 12.38 7.96
N ILE A 30 -14.17 13.13 8.97
CA ILE A 30 -14.06 14.57 8.87
C ILE A 30 -12.75 14.90 8.15
N VAL A 31 -12.85 15.74 7.12
CA VAL A 31 -11.72 16.30 6.38
C VAL A 31 -11.76 17.81 6.53
N TRP A 32 -10.60 18.42 6.73
CA TRP A 32 -10.48 19.88 6.80
C TRP A 32 -9.58 20.39 5.69
N ASN A 33 -9.97 21.51 5.09
CA ASN A 33 -9.19 22.25 4.11
C ASN A 33 -9.11 23.73 4.55
N ILE A 34 -8.15 24.47 4.00
CA ILE A 34 -8.09 25.92 4.18
C ILE A 34 -8.84 26.55 3.00
N LYS A 35 -9.77 27.47 3.29
CA LYS A 35 -10.34 28.30 2.23
C LYS A 35 -9.26 29.23 1.70
N ASP A 36 -9.04 29.21 0.38
CA ASP A 36 -7.94 29.90 -0.32
C ASP A 36 -7.77 31.39 0.03
N THR A 37 -8.78 32.03 0.60
CA THR A 37 -8.86 33.49 0.79
C THR A 37 -9.04 33.98 2.23
N SER A 38 -9.26 33.12 3.24
CA SER A 38 -9.65 33.61 4.58
C SER A 38 -8.93 33.03 5.80
N ASN A 39 -7.92 32.15 5.66
CA ASN A 39 -7.36 31.40 6.81
C ASN A 39 -8.44 30.67 7.65
N GLU A 40 -9.65 30.53 7.11
CA GLU A 40 -10.73 29.78 7.72
C GLU A 40 -10.64 28.32 7.28
N TYR A 41 -10.98 27.43 8.21
CA TYR A 41 -11.11 26.02 7.90
C TYR A 41 -12.48 25.75 7.26
N GLU A 42 -12.46 25.08 6.12
CA GLU A 42 -13.62 24.37 5.59
C GLU A 42 -13.59 22.95 6.11
N ILE A 43 -14.64 22.57 6.84
CA ILE A 43 -14.83 21.21 7.35
C ILE A 43 -15.85 20.53 6.45
N SER A 44 -15.48 19.38 5.89
CA SER A 44 -16.34 18.54 5.08
C SER A 44 -16.29 17.08 5.54
N GLU A 45 -17.28 16.31 5.13
CA GLU A 45 -17.32 14.87 5.36
C GLU A 45 -16.86 14.14 4.09
N ALA A 46 -16.02 13.13 4.27
CA ALA A 46 -15.65 12.19 3.22
C ALA A 46 -16.19 10.81 3.56
N ASN A 47 -17.01 10.27 2.67
CA ASN A 47 -17.50 8.90 2.79
C ASN A 47 -16.42 7.90 2.36
N LEU A 48 -16.06 6.97 3.25
CA LEU A 48 -15.17 5.85 2.99
C LEU A 48 -16.00 4.56 2.95
N PRO A 49 -16.15 3.92 1.77
CA PRO A 49 -16.95 2.71 1.63
C PRO A 49 -16.49 1.58 2.56
N TYR A 50 -15.18 1.44 2.69
CA TYR A 50 -14.54 0.55 3.65
C TYR A 50 -13.29 1.20 4.24
N ILE A 51 -12.97 0.83 5.47
CA ILE A 51 -11.70 1.14 6.11
C ILE A 51 -11.11 -0.14 6.70
N ILE A 52 -9.78 -0.15 6.82
CA ILE A 52 -9.03 -1.22 7.46
C ILE A 52 -8.17 -0.61 8.55
N VAL A 53 -8.24 -1.16 9.75
CA VAL A 53 -7.42 -0.73 10.89
C VAL A 53 -5.98 -1.16 10.68
N ILE A 54 -5.06 -0.20 10.66
CA ILE A 54 -3.62 -0.43 10.44
C ILE A 54 -2.79 -0.28 11.72
N THR A 55 -3.27 0.52 12.68
CA THR A 55 -2.66 0.69 14.00
C THR A 55 -2.24 -0.65 14.59
N GLN A 56 -1.03 -0.74 15.14
CA GLN A 56 -0.46 -1.99 15.62
C GLN A 56 -1.34 -2.60 16.73
N ASP A 57 -1.52 -3.92 16.70
CA ASP A 57 -2.45 -4.61 17.60
C ASP A 57 -2.02 -4.49 19.08
N CYS A 58 -0.71 -4.42 19.35
CA CYS A 58 -0.18 -4.23 20.70
C CYS A 58 -0.56 -2.86 21.28
N ASP A 59 -0.53 -1.80 20.46
CA ASP A 59 -0.91 -0.45 20.89
C ASP A 59 -2.42 -0.40 21.18
N LEU A 60 -3.22 -1.02 20.31
CA LEU A 60 -4.68 -1.14 20.48
C LEU A 60 -5.04 -1.92 21.75
N GLU A 61 -4.35 -3.02 22.02
CA GLU A 61 -4.54 -3.83 23.23
C GLU A 61 -4.14 -3.05 24.49
N TRP A 62 -2.99 -2.37 24.47
CA TRP A 62 -2.54 -1.55 25.59
C TRP A 62 -3.52 -0.41 25.89
N ASP A 63 -3.98 0.32 24.87
CA ASP A 63 -4.98 1.38 25.04
C ASP A 63 -6.29 0.84 25.65
N PHE A 64 -6.77 -0.31 25.15
CA PHE A 64 -8.00 -0.93 25.65
C PHE A 64 -7.88 -1.34 27.11
N ASN A 65 -6.76 -1.97 27.48
CA ASN A 65 -6.51 -2.43 28.85
C ASN A 65 -6.36 -1.24 29.82
N ASN A 66 -5.57 -0.22 29.47
CA ASN A 66 -5.35 0.95 30.31
C ASN A 66 -6.64 1.74 30.60
N ARG A 67 -7.62 1.72 29.69
CA ARG A 67 -8.93 2.38 29.86
C ARG A 67 -9.98 1.50 30.53
N SER A 68 -9.70 0.20 30.69
CA SER A 68 -10.53 -0.73 31.45
C SER A 68 -10.20 -0.71 32.96
N GLU A 69 -9.06 -0.11 33.33
CA GLU A 69 -8.66 0.15 34.71
C GLU A 69 -9.24 1.49 35.22
N PRO A 70 -9.40 1.68 36.55
CA PRO A 70 -9.78 2.96 37.13
C PRO A 70 -8.84 4.07 36.65
N ALA A 71 -9.40 5.21 36.26
CA ALA A 71 -8.67 6.28 35.57
C ALA A 71 -7.31 6.58 36.20
N THR A 72 -6.24 6.12 35.55
CA THR A 72 -4.89 6.50 35.93
C THR A 72 -4.60 7.89 35.38
N VAL A 73 -3.89 8.72 36.15
CA VAL A 73 -3.54 10.13 35.79
C VAL A 73 -2.56 10.21 34.60
N LYS A 74 -2.07 9.07 34.11
CA LYS A 74 -1.04 8.98 33.07
C LYS A 74 -1.65 8.94 31.67
N HIS A 75 -1.78 10.11 31.04
CA HIS A 75 -2.41 10.25 29.73
C HIS A 75 -1.55 9.78 28.54
N ASP A 76 -0.24 9.57 28.75
CA ASP A 76 0.72 9.06 27.76
C ASP A 76 0.44 7.61 27.33
N LYS A 77 -0.36 6.89 28.12
CA LYS A 77 -0.74 5.50 27.88
C LYS A 77 -1.91 5.31 26.90
N TYR A 78 -2.53 6.40 26.47
CA TYR A 78 -3.78 6.37 25.73
C TYR A 78 -3.58 6.75 24.26
N LEU A 79 -4.14 5.94 23.37
CA LEU A 79 -4.26 6.29 21.96
C LEU A 79 -5.38 7.33 21.79
N GLN A 80 -5.04 8.44 21.15
CA GLN A 80 -6.01 9.50 20.81
C GLN A 80 -6.74 9.18 19.51
N THR A 81 -6.03 8.60 18.55
CA THR A 81 -6.55 8.28 17.22
C THR A 81 -6.10 6.89 16.79
N ILE A 82 -6.86 6.30 15.86
CA ILE A 82 -6.58 5.02 15.22
C ILE A 82 -6.28 5.29 13.75
N LEU A 83 -5.10 4.85 13.31
CA LEU A 83 -4.68 4.86 11.91
C LEU A 83 -5.43 3.78 11.10
N VAL A 84 -6.00 4.20 9.99
CA VAL A 84 -6.77 3.36 9.06
C VAL A 84 -6.39 3.65 7.61
N CYS A 85 -6.55 2.66 6.73
CA CYS A 85 -6.51 2.83 5.29
C CYS A 85 -7.90 2.58 4.68
N PRO A 86 -8.35 3.40 3.71
CA PRO A 86 -9.57 3.15 2.99
C PRO A 86 -9.37 1.98 2.03
N ALA A 87 -10.47 1.29 1.78
CA ALA A 87 -10.56 0.26 0.75
C ALA A 87 -11.79 0.49 -0.11
N TYR A 88 -11.66 0.20 -1.39
CA TYR A 88 -12.68 0.47 -2.40
C TYR A 88 -13.07 -0.81 -3.12
N ASN A 89 -14.31 -0.87 -3.63
CA ASN A 89 -14.73 -1.98 -4.47
C ASN A 89 -13.78 -2.08 -5.68
N ALA A 90 -13.30 -3.28 -5.97
CA ALA A 90 -12.28 -3.48 -7.00
C ALA A 90 -12.75 -3.08 -8.41
N GLU A 91 -14.03 -3.25 -8.74
CA GLU A 91 -14.58 -2.88 -10.05
C GLU A 91 -14.76 -1.37 -10.19
N GLU A 92 -15.27 -0.69 -9.15
CA GLU A 92 -15.35 0.77 -9.11
C GLU A 92 -13.95 1.41 -9.13
N PHE A 93 -12.99 0.80 -8.44
CA PHE A 93 -11.61 1.23 -8.46
C PHE A 93 -11.00 1.12 -9.86
N LYS A 94 -11.24 -0.02 -10.53
CA LYS A 94 -10.79 -0.27 -11.90
C LYS A 94 -11.34 0.75 -12.89
N ALA A 95 -12.61 1.12 -12.75
CA ALA A 95 -13.28 2.16 -13.54
C ALA A 95 -12.93 3.60 -13.13
N GLY A 96 -12.13 3.80 -12.08
CA GLY A 96 -11.80 5.13 -11.57
C GLY A 96 -12.97 5.86 -10.88
N ASP A 97 -14.04 5.16 -10.53
CA ASP A 97 -15.28 5.73 -9.97
C ASP A 97 -15.38 5.62 -8.43
N HIS A 98 -14.41 4.99 -7.78
CA HIS A 98 -14.41 4.71 -6.34
C HIS A 98 -14.48 5.94 -5.40
N LEU A 99 -14.21 7.15 -5.89
CA LEU A 99 -14.35 8.42 -5.13
C LEU A 99 -15.35 9.38 -5.77
N LYS A 100 -16.20 8.87 -6.67
CA LYS A 100 -17.19 9.69 -7.40
C LYS A 100 -18.21 10.33 -6.46
N SER A 101 -18.55 9.67 -5.34
CA SER A 101 -19.41 10.23 -4.28
C SER A 101 -18.81 11.48 -3.63
N ASN A 102 -17.48 11.60 -3.61
CA ASN A 102 -16.77 12.79 -3.16
C ASN A 102 -16.54 13.83 -4.27
N GLY A 103 -17.15 13.64 -5.44
CA GLY A 103 -16.96 14.51 -6.61
C GLY A 103 -15.62 14.32 -7.33
N LEU A 104 -14.87 13.24 -7.03
CA LEU A 104 -13.55 13.00 -7.60
C LEU A 104 -13.59 11.87 -8.64
N LYS A 105 -13.07 12.14 -9.85
CA LYS A 105 -12.80 11.11 -10.86
C LYS A 105 -11.33 10.71 -10.77
N MET A 106 -11.11 9.41 -10.62
CA MET A 106 -9.78 8.84 -10.47
C MET A 106 -9.32 8.20 -11.78
N ASN A 107 -8.02 7.91 -11.88
CA ASN A 107 -7.48 7.18 -13.02
C ASN A 107 -8.08 5.78 -13.11
N GLU A 108 -8.40 5.35 -14.32
CA GLU A 108 -8.77 3.98 -14.62
C GLU A 108 -7.54 3.06 -14.55
N TRP A 109 -7.77 1.82 -14.14
CA TRP A 109 -6.73 0.79 -14.06
C TRP A 109 -7.05 -0.33 -15.05
N ASN A 110 -6.48 -0.25 -16.24
CA ASN A 110 -6.70 -1.23 -17.31
C ASN A 110 -5.46 -2.12 -17.55
N GLY A 111 -5.69 -3.31 -18.11
CA GLY A 111 -4.63 -4.22 -18.57
C GLY A 111 -3.60 -4.58 -17.50
N ASN A 112 -2.32 -4.31 -17.81
CA ASN A 112 -1.19 -4.75 -16.99
C ASN A 112 -1.13 -4.09 -15.60
N GLY A 113 -1.56 -2.83 -15.47
CA GLY A 113 -1.55 -2.12 -14.18
C GLY A 113 -2.46 -2.79 -13.15
N TYR A 114 -3.69 -3.12 -13.54
CA TYR A 114 -4.62 -3.83 -12.67
C TYR A 114 -4.16 -5.27 -12.36
N LYS A 115 -3.54 -5.94 -13.33
CA LYS A 115 -2.92 -7.26 -13.10
C LYS A 115 -1.82 -7.19 -12.03
N GLN A 116 -0.97 -6.18 -12.07
CA GLN A 116 0.06 -5.97 -11.03
C GLN A 116 -0.56 -5.74 -9.66
N ILE A 117 -1.69 -5.01 -9.57
CA ILE A 117 -2.41 -4.81 -8.30
C ILE A 117 -2.96 -6.15 -7.77
N LYS A 118 -3.67 -6.92 -8.60
CA LYS A 118 -4.20 -8.25 -8.20
C LYS A 118 -3.10 -9.22 -7.76
N GLN A 119 -1.94 -9.16 -8.40
CA GLN A 119 -0.77 -9.98 -8.07
C GLN A 119 0.06 -9.44 -6.90
N GLN A 120 -0.40 -8.39 -6.22
CA GLN A 120 0.29 -7.72 -5.09
C GLN A 120 1.67 -7.13 -5.45
N ASN A 121 1.94 -6.91 -6.74
CA ASN A 121 3.19 -6.35 -7.26
C ASN A 121 3.19 -4.82 -7.33
N HIS A 122 2.05 -4.17 -7.07
CA HIS A 122 1.97 -2.72 -7.00
C HIS A 122 2.26 -2.22 -5.58
N ALA A 123 3.22 -1.31 -5.41
CA ALA A 123 3.65 -0.86 -4.08
C ALA A 123 2.54 -0.15 -3.28
N ARG A 124 1.68 0.62 -3.95
CA ARG A 124 0.64 1.45 -3.31
C ARG A 124 -0.64 0.70 -2.92
N PHE A 125 -0.99 -0.33 -3.67
CA PHE A 125 -2.34 -0.90 -3.62
C PHE A 125 -2.30 -2.33 -3.12
N HIS A 126 -3.21 -2.66 -2.21
CA HIS A 126 -3.34 -4.03 -1.70
C HIS A 126 -4.68 -4.62 -2.16
N PHE A 127 -4.62 -5.66 -2.97
CA PHE A 127 -5.82 -6.34 -3.45
C PHE A 127 -6.30 -7.35 -2.40
N LEU A 128 -7.62 -7.43 -2.23
CA LEU A 128 -8.27 -8.27 -1.26
C LEU A 128 -9.31 -9.12 -1.97
N GLU A 129 -9.18 -10.43 -1.83
CA GLU A 129 -10.12 -11.38 -2.42
C GLU A 129 -11.45 -11.33 -1.67
N GLN A 130 -12.55 -11.54 -2.40
CA GLN A 130 -13.87 -11.54 -1.78
C GLN A 130 -14.04 -12.71 -0.80
N ASN A 131 -14.94 -12.52 0.17
CA ASN A 131 -15.46 -13.58 1.02
C ASN A 131 -16.98 -13.43 1.13
N GLN A 132 -17.71 -14.30 0.41
CA GLN A 132 -19.17 -14.28 0.35
C GLN A 132 -19.81 -14.47 1.72
N ALA A 133 -19.29 -15.39 2.55
CA ALA A 133 -19.85 -15.74 3.85
C ALA A 133 -19.78 -14.56 4.84
N LEU A 134 -18.72 -13.75 4.75
CA LEU A 134 -18.52 -12.56 5.57
C LEU A 134 -18.96 -11.27 4.87
N GLN A 135 -19.55 -11.36 3.67
CA GLN A 135 -20.00 -10.22 2.86
C GLN A 135 -18.89 -9.20 2.54
N VAL A 136 -17.64 -9.67 2.44
CA VAL A 136 -16.50 -8.85 2.01
C VAL A 136 -16.41 -8.95 0.49
N PRO A 137 -16.58 -7.86 -0.29
CA PRO A 137 -16.41 -7.92 -1.74
C PRO A 137 -14.91 -7.96 -2.10
N HIS A 138 -14.59 -8.03 -3.39
CA HIS A 138 -13.22 -7.73 -3.82
C HIS A 138 -12.90 -6.27 -3.51
N LEU A 139 -11.82 -6.03 -2.77
CA LEU A 139 -11.43 -4.71 -2.32
C LEU A 139 -10.02 -4.35 -2.78
N ILE A 140 -9.76 -3.04 -2.93
CA ILE A 140 -8.43 -2.49 -3.14
C ILE A 140 -8.17 -1.47 -2.03
N VAL A 141 -7.20 -1.77 -1.17
CA VAL A 141 -6.69 -0.84 -0.16
C VAL A 141 -5.75 0.16 -0.81
N ASP A 142 -5.93 1.43 -0.51
CA ASP A 142 -5.04 2.50 -0.98
C ASP A 142 -4.14 3.00 0.17
N PHE A 143 -2.87 2.63 0.12
CA PHE A 143 -1.90 3.05 1.13
C PHE A 143 -1.49 4.52 1.04
N LYS A 144 -1.86 5.24 -0.04
CA LYS A 144 -1.56 6.68 -0.15
C LYS A 144 -2.49 7.53 0.71
N HIS A 145 -3.76 7.17 0.78
CA HIS A 145 -4.80 7.97 1.43
C HIS A 145 -5.14 7.37 2.79
N TYR A 146 -4.22 7.40 3.76
CA TYR A 146 -4.53 6.92 5.12
C TYR A 146 -5.09 8.04 6.00
N TYR A 147 -5.90 7.65 6.98
CA TYR A 147 -6.59 8.57 7.87
C TYR A 147 -6.34 8.19 9.33
N THR A 148 -6.47 9.16 10.22
CA THR A 148 -6.56 8.92 11.66
C THR A 148 -7.96 9.27 12.13
N ILE A 149 -8.66 8.31 12.73
CA ILE A 149 -10.00 8.53 13.29
C ILE A 149 -9.87 8.65 14.81
N PRO A 150 -10.51 9.62 15.48
CA PRO A 150 -10.54 9.68 16.93
C PRO A 150 -11.00 8.34 17.50
N ARG A 151 -10.23 7.81 18.45
CA ARG A 151 -10.40 6.45 18.96
C ARG A 151 -11.84 6.22 19.46
N ASP A 152 -12.36 7.13 20.25
CA ASP A 152 -13.71 7.01 20.82
C ASP A 152 -14.83 7.11 19.77
N VAL A 153 -14.59 7.83 18.66
CA VAL A 153 -15.52 7.86 17.53
C VAL A 153 -15.57 6.48 16.88
N LEU A 154 -14.41 5.89 16.60
CA LEU A 154 -14.35 4.58 15.96
C LEU A 154 -14.94 3.47 16.84
N TYR A 155 -14.70 3.50 18.16
CA TYR A 155 -15.30 2.55 19.10
C TYR A 155 -16.83 2.64 19.17
N LYS A 156 -17.40 3.85 19.05
CA LYS A 156 -18.86 4.04 19.00
C LYS A 156 -19.50 3.44 17.75
N MET A 157 -18.80 3.52 16.62
CA MET A 157 -19.28 3.01 15.33
C MET A 157 -18.95 1.52 15.12
N HIS A 158 -17.99 0.96 15.84
CA HIS A 158 -17.43 -0.37 15.55
C HIS A 158 -18.49 -1.47 15.47
N ALA A 159 -19.38 -1.59 16.45
CA ALA A 159 -20.36 -2.68 16.50
C ALA A 159 -21.33 -2.70 15.30
N GLU A 160 -21.71 -1.53 14.78
CA GLU A 160 -22.63 -1.41 13.64
C GLU A 160 -21.92 -1.60 12.30
N HIS A 161 -20.68 -1.13 12.21
CA HIS A 161 -19.95 -1.04 10.95
C HIS A 161 -18.94 -2.17 10.72
N TYR A 162 -18.63 -2.98 11.74
CA TYR A 162 -17.71 -4.11 11.66
C TYR A 162 -18.19 -5.20 10.71
N LEU A 163 -17.29 -5.67 9.84
CA LEU A 163 -17.56 -6.68 8.83
C LEU A 163 -16.80 -7.99 9.11
N ALA A 164 -15.47 -7.89 9.21
CA ALA A 164 -14.55 -9.00 9.42
C ALA A 164 -13.18 -8.48 9.88
N THR A 165 -12.26 -9.38 10.21
CA THR A 165 -10.87 -9.07 10.55
C THR A 165 -9.93 -9.94 9.74
N PHE A 166 -8.75 -9.43 9.37
CA PHE A 166 -7.69 -10.26 8.80
C PHE A 166 -7.20 -11.34 9.77
N ASN A 167 -7.01 -12.55 9.26
CA ASN A 167 -6.32 -13.61 9.99
C ASN A 167 -4.81 -13.26 10.15
N LYS A 168 -4.16 -13.84 11.14
CA LYS A 168 -2.85 -13.41 11.67
C LYS A 168 -1.77 -13.19 10.60
N LEU A 169 -1.56 -14.13 9.69
CA LEU A 169 -0.53 -14.00 8.64
C LEU A 169 -0.89 -12.97 7.57
N PHE A 170 -2.17 -12.83 7.23
CA PHE A 170 -2.63 -11.84 6.25
C PHE A 170 -2.55 -10.42 6.82
N ARG A 171 -2.84 -10.27 8.12
CA ARG A 171 -2.67 -9.02 8.87
C ARG A 171 -1.21 -8.57 8.88
N GLU A 172 -0.28 -9.50 9.09
CA GLU A 172 1.16 -9.23 9.04
C GLU A 172 1.58 -8.79 7.64
N SER A 173 1.15 -9.53 6.60
CA SER A 173 1.42 -9.17 5.20
C SER A 173 0.89 -7.77 4.84
N LEU A 174 -0.32 -7.42 5.28
CA LEU A 174 -0.88 -6.08 5.11
C LEU A 174 0.02 -5.01 5.76
N SER A 175 0.44 -5.25 7.01
CA SER A 175 1.27 -4.32 7.79
C SER A 175 2.64 -4.11 7.15
N GLN A 176 3.28 -5.19 6.70
CA GLN A 176 4.57 -5.13 6.01
C GLN A 176 4.45 -4.34 4.71
N ARG A 177 3.40 -4.58 3.92
CA ARG A 177 3.21 -3.84 2.66
C ARG A 177 2.93 -2.35 2.90
N PHE A 178 2.16 -2.02 3.93
CA PHE A 178 1.95 -0.63 4.32
C PHE A 178 3.27 0.05 4.77
N SER A 179 4.05 -0.62 5.63
CA SER A 179 5.35 -0.12 6.07
C SER A 179 6.32 0.10 4.90
N ASN A 180 6.41 -0.89 4.00
CA ASN A 180 7.22 -0.82 2.79
C ASN A 180 6.78 0.32 1.85
N TYR A 181 5.49 0.60 1.77
CA TYR A 181 4.97 1.74 1.00
C TYR A 181 5.44 3.08 1.59
N LEU A 182 5.45 3.21 2.92
CA LEU A 182 5.90 4.43 3.59
C LEU A 182 7.44 4.58 3.57
N SER A 183 8.19 3.47 3.55
CA SER A 183 9.65 3.49 3.57
C SER A 183 10.30 3.75 2.22
N ARG A 184 9.53 4.06 1.17
CA ARG A 184 10.09 4.35 -0.16
C ARG A 184 10.90 5.65 -0.12
N ILE A 185 12.16 5.55 -0.53
CA ILE A 185 13.08 6.69 -0.64
C ILE A 185 13.17 7.15 -2.10
N GLY A 186 13.29 8.47 -2.30
CA GLY A 186 13.70 9.00 -3.59
C GLY A 186 15.18 8.70 -3.80
N LEU A 187 15.52 7.98 -4.86
CA LEU A 187 16.92 7.77 -5.24
C LEU A 187 17.46 9.07 -5.88
N PRO A 188 18.71 9.46 -5.58
CA PRO A 188 19.29 10.66 -6.17
C PRO A 188 19.50 10.49 -7.67
N GLU A 189 19.19 11.54 -8.43
CA GLU A 189 19.59 11.63 -9.84
C GLU A 189 21.09 11.90 -9.93
N LEU A 190 21.89 10.83 -10.04
CA LEU A 190 23.31 10.97 -10.28
C LEU A 190 23.52 11.45 -11.72
N LYS A 191 23.90 12.73 -11.89
CA LYS A 191 24.43 13.21 -13.18
C LYS A 191 25.65 12.36 -13.51
N LYS A 192 25.62 11.66 -14.66
CA LYS A 192 26.80 10.97 -15.17
C LYS A 192 27.95 11.97 -15.19
N ARG A 193 29.05 11.67 -14.51
CA ARG A 193 30.29 12.41 -14.73
C ARG A 193 30.63 12.24 -16.20
N ILE A 194 30.70 13.34 -16.92
CA ILE A 194 31.40 13.37 -18.19
C ILE A 194 32.87 13.30 -17.78
N ASP A 195 33.41 12.10 -17.71
CA ASP A 195 34.83 11.92 -17.59
C ASP A 195 35.43 12.43 -18.90
N SER A 196 35.97 13.65 -18.87
CA SER A 196 36.78 14.19 -19.95
C SER A 196 38.11 13.44 -19.94
N GLU A 197 38.12 12.23 -20.50
CA GLU A 197 39.36 11.50 -20.72
C GLU A 197 40.11 12.05 -21.94
N SER A 198 41.29 12.59 -21.63
CA SER A 198 42.55 12.38 -22.34
C SER A 198 42.64 12.78 -23.82
N THR A 199 43.00 14.03 -24.08
CA THR A 199 43.99 14.34 -25.13
C THR A 199 45.40 14.00 -24.62
N LEU A 200 45.72 12.70 -24.56
CA LEU A 200 47.10 12.24 -24.58
C LEU A 200 47.43 11.91 -26.03
N SER A 201 48.26 12.75 -26.64
CA SER A 201 48.79 12.57 -27.99
C SER A 201 49.64 11.30 -28.04
N ILE A 202 49.18 10.28 -28.77
CA ILE A 202 50.04 9.20 -29.24
C ILE A 202 50.28 9.44 -30.71
N ALA A 203 51.52 9.82 -31.04
CA ALA A 203 52.00 9.92 -32.41
C ALA A 203 51.99 8.53 -33.06
N SER A 204 51.31 8.41 -34.20
CA SER A 204 51.29 7.19 -35.02
C SER A 204 52.58 7.05 -35.83
N PRO A 205 53.28 5.90 -35.82
CA PRO A 205 54.18 5.52 -36.90
C PRO A 205 53.40 4.93 -38.08
N SER A 206 54.02 5.05 -39.25
CA SER A 206 53.50 4.90 -40.61
C SER A 206 53.03 3.50 -41.03
N VAL A 207 51.91 3.49 -41.75
CA VAL A 207 51.49 2.71 -42.94
C VAL A 207 52.33 1.49 -43.34
N ALA A 208 51.68 0.32 -43.38
CA ALA A 208 51.89 -0.70 -44.40
C ALA A 208 50.56 -1.41 -44.71
N SER A 209 50.18 -1.41 -45.99
CA SER A 209 48.91 -1.95 -46.52
C SER A 209 48.85 -3.48 -46.50
N PRO A 210 47.67 -4.11 -46.33
CA PRO A 210 47.51 -5.55 -46.48
C PRO A 210 47.22 -5.93 -47.94
N PRO A 211 47.74 -7.07 -48.45
CA PRO A 211 47.30 -7.62 -49.72
C PRO A 211 46.06 -8.51 -49.57
N HIS A 212 45.39 -8.65 -50.70
CA HIS A 212 44.13 -9.31 -51.00
C HIS A 212 43.95 -10.74 -50.46
N VAL A 213 42.69 -11.03 -50.12
CA VAL A 213 42.10 -12.36 -49.99
C VAL A 213 42.25 -13.14 -51.30
N PHE A 214 42.75 -14.38 -51.22
CA PHE A 214 42.49 -15.41 -52.23
C PHE A 214 41.98 -16.68 -51.55
N ASP A 215 40.75 -17.00 -51.92
CA ASP A 215 40.04 -18.24 -51.72
C ASP A 215 40.63 -19.34 -52.62
N LYS A 216 40.80 -20.56 -52.07
CA LYS A 216 40.30 -21.83 -52.64
C LYS A 216 41.06 -23.05 -52.13
N SER A 217 40.24 -24.02 -51.73
CA SER A 217 40.31 -25.44 -52.11
C SER A 217 41.38 -26.36 -51.48
N GLN A 218 40.94 -27.62 -51.38
CA GLN A 218 41.67 -28.88 -51.22
C GLN A 218 41.95 -29.29 -49.77
N CYS A 219 41.24 -30.29 -49.26
CA CYS A 219 41.38 -31.76 -49.49
C CYS A 219 42.17 -32.31 -48.29
N ASP A 220 41.55 -33.22 -47.53
CA ASP A 220 41.99 -34.63 -47.38
C ASP A 220 43.23 -34.68 -46.46
N GLU A 221 43.47 -35.59 -45.53
CA GLU A 221 42.96 -36.88 -45.09
C GLU A 221 43.86 -37.24 -43.88
N GLU A 222 43.48 -38.23 -43.08
CA GLU A 222 44.37 -39.11 -42.29
C GLU A 222 45.37 -38.49 -41.26
N GLN A 223 45.08 -38.65 -39.96
CA GLN A 223 45.47 -39.81 -39.12
C GLN A 223 44.88 -39.68 -37.71
#